data_AF-E2BW01-F1
#
_entry.id   AF-E2BW01-F1
#
_cell.length_a   1.000
_cell.length_b   1.000
_cell.length_c   1.000
_cell.angle_alpha   90.00
_cell.angle_beta   90.00
_cell.angle_gamma   90.00
#
_symmetry.space_group_name_H-M   'P 1'
#
loop_
_entity.id
_entity.type
_entity.pdbx_description
1 polymer ?
#
loop_
_entity_poly.entity_id
_entity_poly.type
_entity_poly.pdbx_seq_one_letter_code
_entity_poly.pdbx_strand_id
1 'polypeptide(L)'
;MDVPTFVDLQGYMVGKRFIVKEVILKNGTILSHYIFTSPMLWHLLTRSDKWRAYLLTANHYGLRWEDGTVKYCRAENLITTAVVGDMYGELEDVASQLVYVKGYEKWEWLLHLLDDNVRSNVIIRPWTSMTCLLCKN
;
A
#
# COMPACT_ATOMS: atom_id res chain seq x y z
N MET A 1 2.84 -23.69 3.74
CA MET A 1 3.87 -22.64 3.64
C MET A 1 3.13 -21.36 3.32
N ASP A 2 3.03 -20.44 4.26
CA ASP A 2 2.35 -19.16 4.04
C ASP A 2 3.16 -18.34 3.05
N VAL A 3 2.60 -18.15 1.86
CA VAL A 3 3.25 -17.34 0.83
C VAL A 3 3.09 -15.87 1.25
N PRO A 4 4.19 -15.12 1.44
CA PRO A 4 4.10 -13.74 1.90
C PRO A 4 3.34 -12.87 0.88
N THR A 5 2.50 -11.97 1.41
CA THR A 5 1.85 -10.95 0.59
C THR A 5 2.82 -9.80 0.37
N PHE A 6 3.06 -9.45 -0.89
CA PHE A 6 3.87 -8.27 -1.22
C PHE A 6 2.96 -7.11 -1.61
N VAL A 7 3.21 -5.96 -1.01
CA VAL A 7 2.46 -4.74 -1.25
C VAL A 7 3.43 -3.63 -1.65
N ASP A 8 3.42 -3.25 -2.94
CA ASP A 8 4.04 -2.01 -3.38
C ASP A 8 2.98 -0.90 -3.43
N LEU A 9 3.07 0.03 -2.49
CA LEU A 9 2.24 1.23 -2.45
C LEU A 9 2.99 2.35 -3.15
N GLN A 10 2.39 3.05 -4.09
CA GLN A 10 2.91 4.30 -4.64
C GLN A 10 1.86 5.40 -4.45
N GLY A 11 2.31 6.63 -4.22
CA GLY A 11 1.43 7.69 -3.78
C GLY A 11 2.14 9.02 -3.59
N TYR A 12 1.38 10.01 -3.14
CA TYR A 12 1.85 11.38 -2.96
C TYR A 12 1.78 11.80 -1.51
N MET A 13 2.70 12.66 -1.09
CA MET A 13 2.60 13.36 0.20
C MET A 13 1.84 14.67 0.02
N VAL A 14 0.66 14.77 0.62
CA VAL A 14 -0.13 16.00 0.70
C VAL A 14 -0.10 16.51 2.14
N GLY A 15 0.58 17.64 2.33
CA GLY A 15 0.93 18.09 3.69
C GLY A 15 1.78 17.04 4.42
N LYS A 16 1.22 16.43 5.47
CA LYS A 16 1.83 15.33 6.26
C LYS A 16 1.18 13.96 6.03
N ARG A 17 0.24 13.87 5.08
CA ARG A 17 -0.52 12.64 4.83
C ARG A 17 -0.06 11.99 3.54
N PHE A 18 0.22 10.69 3.61
CA PHE A 18 0.43 9.87 2.43
C PHE A 18 -0.93 9.55 1.79
N ILE A 19 -1.04 9.80 0.49
CA ILE A 19 -2.19 9.50 -0.33
C ILE A 19 -1.77 8.42 -1.33
N VAL A 20 -2.23 7.19 -1.09
CA VAL A 20 -1.99 6.07 -2.01
C VAL A 20 -2.64 6.34 -3.37
N LYS A 21 -1.89 6.11 -4.44
CA LYS A 21 -2.30 6.35 -5.82
C LYS A 21 -2.34 5.06 -6.62
N GLU A 22 -1.36 4.20 -6.40
CA GLU A 22 -1.21 2.94 -7.10
C GLU A 22 -0.82 1.88 -6.07
N VAL A 23 -1.37 0.69 -6.24
CA VAL A 23 -1.04 -0.46 -5.41
C VAL A 23 -0.86 -1.68 -6.29
N ILE A 24 0.25 -2.38 -6.07
CA ILE A 24 0.51 -3.70 -6.61
C ILE A 24 0.47 -4.69 -5.45
N LEU A 25 -0.50 -5.59 -5.49
CA LEU A 25 -0.71 -6.66 -4.51
C LEU A 25 -0.32 -7.98 -5.14
N LYS A 26 0.59 -8.71 -4.51
CA LYS A 26 0.88 -10.10 -4.86
C LYS A 26 0.44 -11.00 -3.71
N ASN A 27 -0.60 -11.79 -3.94
CA ASN A 27 -1.05 -12.84 -3.03
C ASN A 27 -0.92 -14.20 -3.74
N GLY A 28 0.02 -15.03 -3.29
CA GLY A 28 0.34 -16.29 -3.97
C GLY A 28 0.79 -16.06 -5.42
N THR A 29 0.01 -16.62 -6.36
CA THR A 29 0.21 -16.50 -7.81
C THR A 29 -0.55 -15.33 -8.44
N ILE A 30 -1.46 -14.69 -7.70
CA ILE A 30 -2.29 -13.60 -8.21
C ILE A 30 -1.56 -12.27 -8.00
N LEU A 31 -1.41 -11.52 -9.09
CA LEU A 31 -0.92 -10.14 -9.08
C LEU A 31 -2.08 -9.22 -9.42
N SER A 32 -2.51 -8.39 -8.46
CA SER A 32 -3.53 -7.36 -8.66
C SER A 32 -2.88 -5.99 -8.72
N HIS A 33 -3.30 -5.18 -9.69
CA HIS A 33 -2.81 -3.83 -9.91
C HIS A 33 -3.97 -2.85 -9.88
N TYR A 34 -3.93 -1.91 -8.95
CA TYR A 34 -4.98 -0.92 -8.75
C TYR A 34 -4.42 0.48 -8.88
N ILE A 35 -5.13 1.32 -9.64
CA ILE A 35 -4.86 2.75 -9.78
C ILE A 35 -6.07 3.51 -9.27
N PHE A 36 -5.87 4.25 -8.19
CA PHE A 36 -6.92 4.99 -7.52
C PHE A 36 -7.13 6.38 -8.11
N THR A 37 -8.39 6.78 -8.25
CA THR A 37 -8.76 8.17 -8.51
C THR A 37 -8.29 9.04 -7.34
N SER A 38 -8.02 10.32 -7.57
CA SER A 38 -7.66 11.20 -6.46
C SER A 38 -8.81 11.39 -5.45
N PRO A 39 -8.52 11.42 -4.13
CA PRO A 39 -9.52 11.76 -3.12
C PRO A 39 -9.90 13.24 -3.09
N MET A 40 -9.13 14.13 -3.73
CA MET A 40 -9.40 15.57 -3.72
C MET A 40 -9.09 16.23 -5.06
N LEU A 41 -9.82 17.30 -5.36
CA LEU A 41 -9.67 18.03 -6.61
C LEU A 41 -8.31 18.75 -6.69
N TRP A 42 -7.69 18.74 -7.87
CA TRP A 42 -6.37 19.35 -8.10
C TRP A 42 -6.29 20.80 -7.65
N HIS A 43 -7.34 21.59 -7.89
CA HIS A 43 -7.34 23.02 -7.54
C HIS A 43 -7.31 23.27 -6.03
N LEU A 44 -7.72 22.31 -5.20
CA LEU A 44 -7.69 22.38 -3.74
C LEU A 44 -6.30 22.11 -3.15
N LEU A 45 -5.38 21.56 -3.95
CA LEU A 45 -4.00 21.34 -3.51
C LEU A 45 -3.25 22.66 -3.36
N THR A 46 -2.40 22.71 -2.32
CA THR A 46 -1.44 23.80 -2.14
C THR A 46 -0.43 23.81 -3.29
N ARG A 47 0.24 24.95 -3.51
CA ARG A 47 1.29 25.06 -4.55
C ARG A 47 2.41 24.04 -4.34
N SER A 48 2.81 23.80 -3.10
CA SER A 48 3.83 22.80 -2.75
C SER A 48 3.37 21.37 -3.04
N ASP A 49 2.13 21.03 -2.74
CA ASP A 49 1.60 19.68 -3.01
C ASP A 49 1.47 19.44 -4.51
N LYS A 50 1.00 20.44 -5.27
CA LYS A 50 0.98 20.39 -6.75
C LYS A 50 2.36 20.15 -7.34
N TRP A 51 3.37 20.85 -6.83
CA TRP A 51 4.76 20.66 -7.27
C TRP A 51 5.26 19.25 -6.99
N ARG A 52 5.01 18.71 -5.79
CA ARG A 52 5.37 17.32 -5.44
C ARG A 52 4.65 16.31 -6.32
N ALA A 53 3.34 16.50 -6.54
CA ALA A 53 2.55 15.64 -7.41
C ALA A 53 3.04 15.67 -8.86
N TYR A 54 3.42 16.85 -9.37
CA TYR A 54 4.02 17.00 -10.69
C TYR A 54 5.36 16.28 -10.79
N LEU A 55 6.24 16.44 -9.80
CA LEU A 55 7.54 15.77 -9.75
C LEU A 55 7.39 14.25 -9.71
N LEU A 56 6.44 13.74 -8.91
CA LEU A 56 6.11 12.31 -8.89
C LEU A 56 5.58 11.83 -10.24
N THR A 57 4.65 12.58 -10.87
CA THR A 57 4.11 12.24 -12.21
C THR A 57 5.22 12.14 -13.26
N ALA A 58 6.16 13.09 -13.26
CA ALA A 58 7.28 13.11 -14.21
C ALA A 58 8.26 11.95 -14.03
N ASN A 59 8.44 11.48 -12.79
CA ASN A 59 9.41 10.44 -12.45
C ASN A 59 8.80 9.02 -12.37
N HIS A 60 7.48 8.91 -12.15
CA HIS A 60 6.77 7.65 -11.94
C HIS A 60 5.69 7.46 -13.00
N TYR A 61 6.06 6.76 -14.08
CA TYR A 61 5.19 6.21 -15.13
C TYR A 61 4.19 7.19 -15.79
N GLY A 62 4.32 8.51 -15.58
CA GLY A 62 3.42 9.52 -16.13
C GLY A 62 2.05 9.57 -15.45
N LEU A 63 1.88 8.95 -14.28
CA LEU A 63 0.58 8.83 -13.64
C LEU A 63 0.14 10.16 -13.01
N ARG A 64 -0.87 10.82 -13.61
CA ARG A 64 -1.34 12.13 -13.19
C ARG A 64 -2.20 12.03 -11.93
N TRP A 65 -2.32 13.17 -11.25
CA TRP A 65 -3.18 13.30 -10.07
C TRP A 65 -4.62 12.82 -10.32
N GLU A 66 -5.21 13.22 -11.44
CA GLU A 66 -6.60 12.94 -11.80
C GLU A 66 -6.83 11.52 -12.34
N ASP A 67 -5.77 10.80 -12.70
CA ASP A 67 -5.88 9.47 -13.31
C ASP A 67 -6.45 8.43 -12.34
N GLY A 68 -6.81 7.26 -12.84
CA GLY A 68 -7.22 6.12 -12.03
C GLY A 68 -8.61 5.61 -12.37
N THR A 69 -8.77 4.30 -12.18
CA THR A 69 -9.97 3.56 -12.56
C THR A 69 -10.77 3.11 -11.35
N VAL A 70 -10.13 3.06 -10.18
CA VAL A 70 -10.74 2.64 -8.92
C VAL A 70 -10.99 3.84 -8.03
N LYS A 71 -12.21 4.00 -7.51
CA LYS A 71 -12.48 5.11 -6.58
C LYS A 71 -11.61 4.98 -5.32
N TYR A 72 -11.02 6.09 -4.87
CA TYR A 72 -10.17 6.12 -3.66
C TYR A 72 -10.83 5.55 -2.42
N CYS A 73 -12.15 5.73 -2.25
CA CYS A 73 -12.89 5.18 -1.12
C CYS A 73 -12.85 3.65 -1.02
N ARG A 74 -12.42 2.94 -2.08
CA ARG A 74 -12.23 1.48 -2.06
C ARG A 74 -10.81 1.07 -1.63
N ALA A 75 -9.87 2.00 -1.53
CA ALA A 75 -8.47 1.69 -1.25
C ALA A 75 -8.30 0.96 0.08
N GLU A 76 -8.94 1.46 1.14
CA GLU A 76 -8.92 0.85 2.47
C GLU A 76 -9.40 -0.60 2.43
N ASN A 77 -10.62 -0.84 1.94
CA ASN A 77 -11.18 -2.20 1.86
C ASN A 77 -10.31 -3.14 1.00
N LEU A 78 -9.85 -2.70 -0.18
CA LEU A 78 -9.04 -3.55 -1.07
C LEU A 78 -7.69 -3.92 -0.46
N ILE A 79 -7.02 -2.96 0.19
CA ILE A 79 -5.72 -3.18 0.81
C ILE A 79 -5.88 -4.04 2.06
N THR A 80 -6.87 -3.76 2.90
CA THR A 80 -7.16 -4.56 4.10
C THR A 80 -7.51 -5.99 3.72
N THR A 81 -8.42 -6.24 2.78
CA THR A 81 -8.74 -7.60 2.34
C THR A 81 -7.51 -8.33 1.80
N ALA A 82 -6.64 -7.66 1.05
CA ALA A 82 -5.43 -8.31 0.54
C ALA A 82 -4.37 -8.61 1.61
N VAL A 83 -4.29 -7.77 2.65
CA VAL A 83 -3.34 -7.89 3.75
C VAL A 83 -3.81 -8.90 4.79
N VAL A 84 -5.11 -8.95 5.08
CA VAL A 84 -5.70 -9.84 6.10
C VAL A 84 -6.11 -11.19 5.51
N GLY A 85 -6.30 -11.25 4.19
CA GLY A 85 -6.91 -12.40 3.53
C GLY A 85 -8.41 -12.51 3.78
N ASP A 86 -9.04 -13.54 3.23
CA ASP A 86 -10.42 -13.91 3.55
C ASP A 86 -10.45 -14.58 4.93
N MET A 87 -10.31 -13.79 5.99
CA MET A 87 -10.25 -14.24 7.40
C MET A 87 -11.55 -14.91 7.91
N TYR A 88 -12.52 -15.16 7.02
CA TYR A 88 -13.77 -15.86 7.30
C TYR A 88 -13.83 -17.29 6.72
N GLY A 89 -12.76 -17.73 6.06
CA GLY A 89 -12.62 -19.10 5.54
C GLY A 89 -11.70 -19.94 6.42
N GLU A 90 -12.33 -20.69 7.33
CA GLU A 90 -11.78 -21.87 8.03
C GLU A 90 -10.76 -21.63 9.16
N LEU A 91 -11.21 -22.04 10.34
CA LEU A 91 -10.44 -22.25 11.56
C LEU A 91 -9.33 -23.27 11.31
N GLU A 92 -8.09 -22.81 11.21
CA GLU A 92 -6.90 -23.58 11.63
C GLU A 92 -5.74 -22.59 11.80
N ASP A 93 -5.01 -22.72 12.91
CA ASP A 93 -3.84 -21.94 13.34
C ASP A 93 -3.43 -20.81 12.39
N VAL A 94 -4.02 -19.61 12.57
CA VAL A 94 -3.78 -18.44 11.72
C VAL A 94 -2.33 -17.99 11.89
N ALA A 95 -1.45 -18.60 11.11
CA ALA A 95 -0.08 -18.14 10.96
C ALA A 95 -0.15 -16.68 10.51
N SER A 96 0.48 -15.78 11.27
CA SER A 96 0.37 -14.36 11.00
C SER A 96 0.78 -14.05 9.57
N GLN A 97 -0.09 -13.40 8.80
CA GLN A 97 0.20 -13.07 7.39
C GLN A 97 1.42 -12.15 7.35
N LEU A 98 2.48 -12.58 6.65
CA LEU A 98 3.70 -11.79 6.51
C LEU A 98 3.57 -10.84 5.32
N VAL A 99 3.61 -9.54 5.59
CA VAL A 99 3.49 -8.47 4.59
C VAL A 99 4.77 -7.66 4.50
N TYR A 100 5.26 -7.47 3.29
CA TYR A 100 6.42 -6.61 3.02
C TYR A 100 6.00 -5.32 2.31
N VAL A 101 6.46 -4.18 2.83
CA VAL A 101 6.18 -2.85 2.28
C VAL A 101 7.46 -2.07 2.00
N LYS A 102 7.58 -1.50 0.81
CA LYS A 102 8.76 -0.74 0.41
C LYS A 102 8.65 0.74 0.78
N GLY A 103 9.33 1.16 1.84
CA GLY A 103 9.49 2.55 2.28
C GLY A 103 8.79 2.83 3.60
N TYR A 104 9.43 3.63 4.47
CA TYR A 104 8.96 3.87 5.84
C TYR A 104 7.61 4.61 5.89
N GLU A 105 7.45 5.69 5.12
CA GLU A 105 6.19 6.46 5.08
C GLU A 105 4.98 5.60 4.69
N LYS A 106 5.19 4.64 3.76
CA LYS A 106 4.16 3.71 3.29
C LYS A 106 3.85 2.63 4.33
N TRP A 107 4.88 2.17 5.04
CA TRP A 107 4.74 1.24 6.16
C TRP A 107 3.95 1.89 7.31
N GLU A 108 4.31 3.12 7.69
CA GLU A 108 3.61 3.88 8.73
C GLU A 108 2.16 4.16 8.33
N TRP A 109 1.93 4.56 7.07
CA TRP A 109 0.59 4.73 6.54
C TRP A 109 -0.24 3.43 6.58
N LEU A 110 0.33 2.30 6.16
CA LEU A 110 -0.37 1.02 6.19
C LEU A 110 -0.71 0.60 7.63
N LEU A 111 0.17 0.86 8.60
CA LEU A 111 -0.13 0.59 10.00
C LEU A 111 -1.30 1.41 10.54
N HIS A 112 -1.42 2.67 10.12
CA HIS A 112 -2.54 3.54 10.47
C HIS A 112 -3.85 3.18 9.74
N LEU A 113 -3.75 2.58 8.55
CA LEU A 113 -4.91 2.11 7.79
C LEU A 113 -5.56 0.87 8.44
N LEU A 114 -4.76 -0.02 9.01
CA LEU A 114 -5.22 -1.29 9.58
C LEU A 114 -5.68 -1.09 11.03
N ASP A 115 -6.88 -1.61 11.35
CA ASP A 115 -7.42 -1.63 12.71
C ASP A 115 -6.52 -2.44 13.67
N ASP A 116 -6.60 -2.12 14.96
CA ASP A 116 -5.76 -2.75 15.99
C ASP A 116 -5.98 -4.28 16.08
N ASN A 117 -7.22 -4.74 15.82
CA ASN A 117 -7.56 -6.17 15.74
C ASN A 117 -6.93 -6.89 14.54
N VAL A 118 -6.68 -6.15 13.47
CA VAL A 118 -6.02 -6.68 12.27
C VAL A 118 -4.51 -6.76 12.48
N ARG A 119 -3.94 -5.76 13.17
CA ARG A 119 -2.49 -5.66 13.40
C ARG A 119 -1.93 -6.81 14.25
N SER A 120 -2.75 -7.42 15.12
CA SER A 120 -2.33 -8.57 15.93
C SER A 120 -2.13 -9.85 15.10
N ASN A 121 -2.72 -9.93 13.90
CA ASN A 121 -2.70 -11.12 13.05
C ASN A 121 -1.80 -10.97 11.81
N VAL A 122 -1.15 -9.81 11.62
CA VAL A 122 -0.31 -9.51 10.46
C VAL A 122 1.06 -9.02 10.89
N ILE A 123 2.13 -9.62 10.34
CA ILE A 123 3.50 -9.16 10.54
C ILE A 123 3.88 -8.26 9.36
N ILE A 124 3.96 -6.94 9.56
CA ILE A 124 4.33 -5.99 8.51
C ILE A 124 5.80 -5.59 8.67
N ARG A 125 6.64 -5.94 7.68
CA ARG A 125 8.07 -5.60 7.68
C ARG A 125 8.39 -4.57 6.60
N PRO A 126 9.23 -3.56 6.90
CA PRO A 126 9.75 -2.70 5.86
C PRO A 126 10.74 -3.49 4.98
N TRP A 127 10.68 -3.25 3.67
CA TRP A 127 11.55 -3.91 2.68
C TRP A 127 13.05 -3.68 2.97
N THR A 128 13.41 -2.57 3.62
CA THR A 128 14.79 -2.28 4.05
C THR A 128 15.36 -3.31 5.03
N SER A 129 14.52 -4.11 5.69
CA SER A 129 14.97 -5.21 6.57
C SER A 129 15.36 -6.48 5.80
N MET A 130 15.10 -6.59 4.49
CA MET A 130 15.45 -7.78 3.69
C MET A 130 16.90 -7.81 3.20
N THR A 131 17.60 -6.67 3.17
CA THR A 131 19.05 -6.65 2.87
C THR A 131 19.87 -7.40 3.92
N CYS A 132 19.32 -7.66 5.10
CA CYS A 132 20.00 -8.43 6.15
C CYS A 132 19.75 -9.95 6.05
N LEU A 133 18.70 -10.40 5.35
CA LEU A 133 18.33 -11.82 5.24
C LEU A 133 18.75 -12.46 3.90
N LEU A 134 18.96 -11.67 2.85
CA LEU A 134 19.43 -12.16 1.55
C LEU A 134 20.95 -12.06 1.34
N CYS A 135 21.69 -11.43 2.27
CA CYS A 135 23.15 -11.35 2.26
C CYS A 135 23.83 -12.38 3.19
N LYS A 136 23.08 -13.35 3.73
CA LYS A 136 23.64 -14.51 4.42
C LYS A 136 23.45 -15.75 3.57
N ASN A 137 24.25 -15.87 2.51
CA ASN A 137 24.68 -17.12 1.91
C ASN A 137 26.15 -16.96 1.54
#